data_AF-A0A833HCF7-F1
#
_entry.id   AF-A0A833HCF7-F1
#
_cell.length_a   1.000
_cell.length_b   1.000
_cell.length_c   1.000
_cell.angle_alpha   90.00
_cell.angle_beta   90.00
_cell.angle_gamma   90.00
#
_symmetry.space_group_name_H-M   'P 1'
#
loop_
_entity.id
_entity.type
_entity.pdbx_description
1 polymer ?
#
loop_
_entity_poly.entity_id
_entity_poly.type
_entity_poly.pdbx_seq_one_letter_code
_entity_poly.pdbx_strand_id
1 'polypeptide(L)'
;MTIFSSNSCRPDFGCGYQWWPMDGHECEFSAIGVYNQFVYVNAAHNAVIVELSTSPNYGRTNDETSYREYETASLLRAIAGVV
;
A
#
# COMPACT_ATOMS: atom_id res chain seq x y z
N MET A 1 1.22 -7.78 -21.57
CA MET A 1 1.99 -8.89 -20.99
C MET A 1 3.39 -8.36 -20.72
N THR A 2 3.66 -7.96 -19.49
CA THR A 2 5.00 -7.53 -19.07
C THR A 2 5.52 -8.58 -18.11
N ILE A 3 6.70 -9.10 -18.43
CA ILE A 3 7.40 -10.17 -17.73
C ILE A 3 8.05 -9.55 -16.48
N PHE A 4 7.78 -10.10 -15.29
CA PHE A 4 8.56 -9.78 -14.10
C PHE A 4 9.98 -10.34 -14.30
N SER A 5 10.93 -9.43 -14.56
CA SER A 5 12.35 -9.74 -14.59
C SER A 5 12.79 -10.18 -13.20
N SER A 6 13.50 -11.30 -13.14
CA SER A 6 14.09 -11.86 -11.92
C SER A 6 14.87 -10.81 -11.14
N ASN A 7 14.48 -10.59 -9.88
CA ASN A 7 15.25 -9.93 -8.81
C ASN A 7 15.44 -8.41 -8.87
N SER A 8 14.47 -7.62 -9.34
CA SER A 8 14.50 -6.16 -9.11
C SER A 8 13.16 -5.61 -8.63
N CYS A 9 13.14 -5.09 -7.40
CA CYS A 9 12.05 -4.39 -6.71
C CYS A 9 11.73 -3.02 -7.33
N ARG A 10 11.49 -2.97 -8.64
CA ARG A 10 11.33 -1.71 -9.36
C ARG A 10 9.90 -1.16 -9.18
N PRO A 11 9.75 0.10 -8.73
CA PRO A 11 8.45 0.72 -8.53
C PRO A 11 7.98 1.27 -9.88
N ASP A 12 7.47 0.40 -10.74
CA ASP A 12 6.61 0.87 -11.81
C ASP A 12 5.22 1.01 -11.18
N PHE A 13 4.85 2.24 -10.80
CA PHE A 13 3.50 2.58 -10.28
C PHE A 13 2.44 1.92 -11.17
N GLY A 14 1.72 0.93 -10.65
CA GLY A 14 0.81 0.14 -11.46
C GLY A 14 0.09 -0.92 -10.67
N CYS A 15 -1.01 -1.43 -11.22
CA CYS A 15 -1.72 -2.56 -10.63
C CYS A 15 -1.20 -3.86 -11.26
N GLY A 16 -0.57 -4.71 -10.46
CA GLY A 16 -0.15 -6.05 -10.85
C GLY A 16 -1.05 -7.08 -10.19
N TYR A 17 -1.84 -7.82 -10.98
CA TYR A 17 -2.76 -8.85 -10.46
C TYR A 17 -3.69 -8.37 -9.33
N GLN A 18 -4.22 -7.13 -9.43
CA GLN A 18 -5.09 -6.49 -8.42
C GLN A 18 -4.39 -6.08 -7.11
N TRP A 19 -3.05 -6.08 -7.09
CA TRP A 19 -2.25 -5.53 -6.00
C TRP A 19 -1.54 -4.24 -6.43
N TRP A 20 -1.38 -3.32 -5.48
CA TRP A 20 -0.65 -2.07 -5.64
C TRP A 20 0.74 -2.21 -4.99
N PRO A 21 1.83 -2.23 -5.76
CA PRO A 21 3.18 -2.11 -5.23
C PRO A 21 3.37 -0.75 -4.54
N MET A 22 4.13 -0.73 -3.45
CA MET A 22 4.51 0.49 -2.77
C MET A 22 5.82 1.05 -3.35
N ASP A 23 5.99 2.36 -3.21
CA ASP A 23 7.25 3.01 -3.59
C ASP A 23 8.42 2.60 -2.69
N GLY A 24 9.60 2.54 -3.30
CA GLY A 24 10.86 2.27 -2.60
C GLY A 24 11.49 0.94 -3.02
N HIS A 25 12.33 0.39 -2.13
CA HIS A 25 13.16 -0.79 -2.40
C HIS A 25 12.81 -2.01 -1.55
N GLU A 26 11.78 -1.92 -0.72
CA GLU A 26 11.39 -2.93 0.26
C GLU A 26 10.44 -4.01 -0.29
N CYS A 27 10.18 -4.03 -1.60
CA CYS A 27 9.30 -5.00 -2.27
C CYS A 27 7.89 -5.08 -1.66
N GLU A 28 7.39 -3.99 -1.11
CA GLU A 28 6.11 -3.97 -0.40
C GLU A 28 4.95 -3.85 -1.38
N PHE A 29 3.79 -4.41 -1.03
CA PHE A 29 2.58 -4.28 -1.82
C PHE A 29 1.34 -4.31 -0.92
N SER A 30 0.26 -3.69 -1.40
CA SER A 30 -0.99 -3.57 -0.67
C SER A 30 -2.20 -3.80 -1.56
N ALA A 31 -3.27 -4.35 -1.00
CA ALA A 31 -4.61 -4.26 -1.56
C ALA A 31 -5.36 -3.15 -0.83
N ILE A 32 -5.84 -2.15 -1.57
CA ILE A 32 -6.45 -0.94 -1.02
C ILE A 32 -7.93 -0.92 -1.40
N GLY A 33 -8.79 -0.82 -0.39
CA GLY A 33 -10.23 -0.70 -0.53
C GLY A 33 -10.72 0.70 -0.16
N VAL A 34 -11.92 1.01 -0.66
CA VAL A 34 -12.65 2.22 -0.28
C VAL A 34 -12.82 2.32 1.23
N TYR A 35 -12.96 3.55 1.73
CA TYR A 35 -13.07 3.83 3.16
C TYR A 35 -11.83 3.53 4.00
N ASN A 36 -10.62 3.58 3.42
CA ASN A 36 -9.34 3.32 4.09
C ASN A 36 -9.14 1.85 4.55
N GLN A 37 -9.43 0.88 3.70
CA GLN A 37 -9.20 -0.53 4.00
C GLN A 37 -7.90 -1.02 3.37
N PHE A 38 -7.06 -1.75 4.12
CA PHE A 38 -5.74 -2.19 3.66
C PHE A 38 -5.46 -3.64 4.02
N VAL A 39 -4.88 -4.37 3.06
CA VAL A 39 -4.08 -5.57 3.32
C VAL A 39 -2.68 -5.28 2.83
N TYR A 40 -1.74 -5.08 3.74
CA TYR A 40 -0.35 -4.71 3.46
C TYR A 40 0.59 -5.90 3.71
N VAL A 41 1.53 -6.11 2.79
CA VAL A 41 2.51 -7.19 2.87
C VAL A 41 3.91 -6.63 2.63
N ASN A 42 4.82 -6.93 3.57
CA ASN A 42 6.24 -6.68 3.44
C ASN A 42 7.02 -7.98 3.72
N ALA A 43 7.48 -8.63 2.65
CA ALA A 43 8.20 -9.89 2.74
C ALA A 43 9.62 -9.73 3.32
N ALA A 44 10.28 -8.58 3.08
CA ALA A 44 11.61 -8.30 3.61
C ALA A 44 11.61 -8.22 5.14
N HIS A 45 10.52 -7.72 5.72
CA HIS A 45 10.31 -7.59 7.16
C HIS A 45 9.45 -8.73 7.76
N ASN A 46 9.08 -9.74 6.96
CA ASN A 46 8.19 -10.83 7.37
C ASN A 46 6.89 -10.34 8.05
N ALA A 47 6.29 -9.29 7.51
CA ALA A 47 5.13 -8.61 8.07
C ALA A 47 3.93 -8.66 7.13
N VAL A 48 2.76 -8.98 7.70
CA VAL A 48 1.45 -8.81 7.07
C VAL A 48 0.58 -8.00 8.04
N ILE A 49 0.03 -6.90 7.56
CA ILE A 49 -0.81 -6.01 8.37
C ILE A 49 -2.16 -5.86 7.68
N VAL A 50 -3.23 -6.03 8.45
CA VAL A 50 -4.61 -5.85 7.97
C VAL A 50 -5.22 -4.70 8.74
N GLU A 51 -5.67 -3.68 8.02
CA GLU A 51 -6.42 -2.55 8.56
C GLU A 51 -7.83 -2.55 7.99
N LEU A 52 -8.80 -2.69 8.87
CA LEU A 52 -10.22 -2.59 8.54
C LEU A 52 -10.76 -1.31 9.14
N SER A 53 -11.37 -0.48 8.31
CA SER A 53 -11.94 0.79 8.75
C SER A 53 -13.19 1.14 7.94
N THR A 54 -13.90 2.17 8.40
CA THR A 54 -15.10 2.70 7.73
C THR A 54 -15.08 4.22 7.79
N SER A 55 -14.04 4.83 7.20
CA SER A 55 -13.83 6.29 7.26
C SER A 55 -15.05 7.07 6.69
N PRO A 56 -15.84 7.79 7.52
CA PRO A 56 -17.06 8.46 7.06
C PRO A 56 -16.80 9.68 6.19
N ASN A 57 -15.55 10.17 6.20
CA ASN A 57 -15.10 11.31 5.41
C ASN A 57 -14.45 10.90 4.09
N TYR A 58 -14.38 9.61 3.76
CA TYR A 58 -13.76 9.11 2.54
C TYR A 58 -14.39 9.69 1.28
N GLY A 59 -13.56 10.26 0.38
CA GLY A 59 -13.98 10.83 -0.90
C GLY A 59 -14.94 12.03 -0.85
N ARG A 60 -15.09 12.70 0.31
CA ARG A 60 -15.91 13.92 0.45
C ARG A 60 -15.28 15.15 -0.19
N THR A 61 -13.96 15.23 -0.16
CA THR A 61 -13.19 16.29 -0.84
C THR A 61 -12.10 15.64 -1.69
N ASN A 62 -11.60 16.37 -2.68
CA ASN A 62 -10.56 15.84 -3.59
C ASN A 62 -9.15 16.14 -3.06
N ASP A 63 -8.93 15.90 -1.77
CA ASP A 63 -7.67 16.14 -1.09
C ASP A 63 -7.34 15.03 -0.08
N GLU A 64 -6.09 15.02 0.39
CA GLU A 64 -5.57 14.00 1.28
C GLU A 64 -6.32 13.89 2.61
N THR A 65 -6.97 14.95 3.09
CA THR A 65 -7.71 14.91 4.37
C THR A 65 -8.95 14.02 4.29
N SER A 66 -9.42 13.76 3.07
CA SER A 66 -10.57 12.90 2.80
C SER A 66 -10.16 11.46 2.50
N TYR A 67 -9.13 11.27 1.65
CA TYR A 67 -8.74 9.93 1.21
C TYR A 67 -7.72 9.23 2.09
N ARG A 68 -6.72 9.95 2.63
CA ARG A 68 -5.73 9.47 3.63
C ARG A 68 -4.98 8.16 3.29
N GLU A 69 -4.93 7.70 2.04
CA GLU A 69 -4.23 6.44 1.74
C GLU A 69 -2.72 6.56 1.98
N TYR A 70 -2.10 7.69 1.63
CA TYR A 70 -0.67 7.89 1.86
C TYR A 70 -0.30 7.94 3.33
N GLU A 71 -1.10 8.62 4.15
CA GLU A 71 -0.88 8.67 5.60
C GLU A 71 -1.00 7.27 6.23
N THR A 72 -2.02 6.53 5.80
CA THR A 72 -2.25 5.14 6.24
C THR A 72 -1.09 4.25 5.81
N ALA A 73 -0.65 4.35 4.56
CA ALA A 73 0.53 3.63 4.06
C ALA A 73 1.79 3.94 4.87
N SER A 74 2.06 5.21 5.19
CA SER A 74 3.20 5.60 6.03
C SER A 74 3.12 4.99 7.43
N LEU A 75 1.93 4.95 8.03
CA LEU A 75 1.71 4.29 9.32
C LEU A 75 2.02 2.79 9.24
N LEU A 76 1.50 2.09 8.23
CA LEU A 76 1.71 0.64 8.06
C LEU A 76 3.20 0.32 7.85
N ARG A 77 3.91 1.15 7.08
CA ARG A 77 5.37 1.04 6.88
C ARG A 77 6.14 1.23 8.18
N ALA A 78 5.79 2.24 8.96
CA ALA A 78 6.41 2.48 10.26
C ALA A 78 6.19 1.30 11.22
N ILE A 79 4.99 0.70 11.23
CA ILE A 79 4.68 -0.50 12.04
C ILE A 79 5.50 -1.71 11.57
N ALA A 80 5.67 -1.88 10.26
CA ALA A 80 6.50 -2.94 9.69
C ALA A 80 8.01 -2.73 9.92
N GLY A 81 8.42 -1.56 10.42
CA GLY A 81 9.81 -1.21 10.68
C GLY A 81 10.55 -0.65 9.46
N VAL A 82 9.81 -0.21 8.44
CA VAL A 82 10.35 0.55 7.30
C VAL A 82 10.32 2.02 7.67
N VAL A 83 11.48 2.68 7.65
CA VAL A 83 11.67 4.09 8.05
C VAL A 83 12.20 4.91 6.89
#